data_AF-R4KB62-F1
#
_entry.id   AF-R4KB62-F1
#
_cell.length_a   1.000
_cell.length_b   1.000
_cell.length_c   1.000
_cell.angle_alpha   90.00
_cell.angle_beta   90.00
_cell.angle_gamma   90.00
#
_symmetry.space_group_name_H-M   'P 1'
#
loop_
_entity.id
_entity.type
_entity.pdbx_description
1 polymer ?
#
loop_
_entity_poly.entity_id
_entity_poly.type
_entity_poly.pdbx_seq_one_letter_code
_entity_poly.pdbx_strand_id
1 'polypeptide(L)'
;MKNKILVLVISGVLIVGSISVAYVKGRNNISYNNISRQMMSAQNIGYQSNDSFNNMIKIMQDNGFSDEAKAMQNKDYNAMNKFMNNLSDDDYKKMIDIMQNNGYGSMAKMMETVGRGNMTKMHQDMMGR
;
A
#
# COMPACT_ATOMS: atom_id res chain seq x y z
N MET A 1 -1.25 -43.70 -22.94
CA MET A 1 -1.68 -43.60 -21.53
C MET A 1 -0.63 -44.23 -20.63
N LYS A 2 0.14 -43.46 -19.86
CA LYS A 2 0.70 -43.82 -18.53
C LYS A 2 1.01 -42.51 -17.79
N ASN A 3 0.32 -42.30 -16.67
CA ASN A 3 0.27 -41.06 -15.92
C ASN A 3 1.57 -40.81 -15.16
N LYS A 4 2.01 -39.54 -15.14
CA LYS A 4 3.10 -39.05 -14.27
C LYS A 4 2.50 -38.72 -12.90
N ILE A 5 2.91 -39.42 -11.85
CA ILE A 5 2.58 -39.05 -10.47
C ILE A 5 3.85 -38.49 -9.85
N LEU A 6 3.92 -37.16 -9.78
CA LEU A 6 4.94 -36.43 -9.02
C LEU A 6 4.38 -36.23 -7.61
N VAL A 7 4.91 -36.97 -6.64
CA VAL A 7 4.54 -36.83 -5.22
C VAL A 7 5.29 -35.63 -4.66
N LEU A 8 4.56 -34.59 -4.27
CA LEU A 8 5.10 -33.39 -3.63
C LEU A 8 4.82 -33.50 -2.13
N VAL A 9 5.83 -33.93 -1.37
CA VAL A 9 5.75 -34.01 0.10
C VAL A 9 5.93 -32.61 0.67
N ILE A 10 4.82 -31.99 1.08
CA ILE A 10 4.82 -30.71 1.81
C ILE A 10 5.07 -31.05 3.28
N SER A 11 6.34 -30.96 3.69
CA SER A 11 6.72 -31.13 5.09
C SER A 11 6.58 -29.80 5.83
N GLY A 12 5.58 -29.73 6.71
CA GLY A 12 5.65 -29.06 8.01
C GLY A 12 5.56 -27.53 8.03
N VAL A 13 4.35 -27.03 8.23
CA VAL A 13 4.10 -25.69 8.79
C VAL A 13 4.49 -25.71 10.27
N LEU A 14 5.47 -24.90 10.68
CA LEU A 14 5.68 -24.59 12.10
C LEU A 14 4.92 -23.31 12.47
N ILE A 15 3.98 -23.49 13.38
CA ILE A 15 3.03 -22.51 13.90
C ILE A 15 3.68 -21.69 15.04
N VAL A 16 3.63 -20.36 14.86
CA VAL A 16 3.31 -19.30 15.85
C VAL A 16 4.15 -19.18 17.12
N GLY A 17 5.05 -18.20 17.10
CA GLY A 17 5.42 -17.41 18.29
C GLY A 17 4.72 -16.05 18.22
N SER A 18 3.50 -15.94 18.74
CA SER A 18 2.79 -14.66 18.83
C SER A 18 3.33 -13.84 19.98
N ILE A 19 4.39 -13.06 19.75
CA ILE A 19 4.68 -11.93 20.62
C ILE A 19 3.64 -10.87 20.29
N SER A 20 2.54 -10.87 21.05
CA SER A 20 1.57 -9.78 21.02
C SER A 20 2.24 -8.53 21.60
N VAL A 21 2.94 -7.78 20.76
CA VAL A 21 3.18 -6.37 21.05
C VAL A 21 1.82 -5.69 20.92
N ALA A 22 1.23 -5.37 22.07
CA ALA A 22 0.08 -4.49 22.14
C ALA A 22 0.51 -3.14 21.53
N TYR A 23 0.29 -2.99 20.23
CA TYR A 23 0.39 -1.69 19.56
C TYR A 23 -0.74 -0.85 20.14
N VAL A 24 -0.41 -0.08 21.19
CA VAL A 24 -1.24 1.04 21.61
C VAL A 24 -1.29 1.98 20.42
N LYS A 25 -2.38 1.87 19.66
CA LYS A 25 -2.74 2.82 18.62
C LYS A 25 -3.09 4.11 19.34
N GLY A 26 -2.05 4.87 19.69
CA GLY A 26 -2.16 6.23 20.17
C GLY A 26 -3.02 6.98 19.18
N ARG A 27 -4.26 7.26 19.57
CA ARG A 27 -5.22 8.00 18.78
C ARG A 27 -4.80 9.47 18.86
N ASN A 28 -3.68 9.80 18.21
CA ASN A 28 -3.36 11.18 17.92
C ASN A 28 -4.48 11.64 16.99
N ASN A 29 -5.31 12.56 17.48
CA ASN A 29 -6.23 13.34 16.67
C ASN A 29 -5.39 14.22 15.73
N ILE A 30 -4.68 13.60 14.79
CA ILE A 30 -4.03 14.34 13.72
C ILE A 30 -5.18 14.91 12.92
N SER A 31 -5.37 16.22 13.04
CA SER A 31 -6.44 16.93 12.37
C SER A 31 -6.32 16.68 10.87
N TYR A 32 -7.20 15.83 10.34
CA TYR A 32 -7.27 15.44 8.94
C TYR A 32 -7.30 16.67 8.02
N ASN A 33 -7.85 17.79 8.50
CA ASN A 33 -7.93 19.05 7.78
C ASN A 33 -6.54 19.67 7.46
N ASN A 34 -5.55 19.49 8.34
CA ASN A 34 -4.19 20.02 8.11
C ASN A 34 -3.37 19.10 7.21
N ILE A 35 -3.48 17.76 7.36
CA ILE A 35 -2.83 16.81 6.44
C ILE A 35 -3.44 16.95 5.04
N SER A 36 -4.77 17.00 4.92
CA SER A 36 -5.44 17.10 3.62
C SER A 36 -5.10 18.40 2.87
N ARG A 37 -4.94 19.52 3.59
CA ARG A 37 -4.40 20.76 3.02
C ARG A 37 -2.94 20.61 2.58
N GLN A 38 -2.12 19.96 3.41
CA GLN A 38 -0.73 19.67 3.06
C GLN A 38 -0.62 18.70 1.87
N MET A 39 -1.59 17.80 1.67
CA MET A 39 -1.70 16.94 0.48
C MET A 39 -2.01 17.74 -0.78
N MET A 40 -2.94 18.69 -0.74
CA MET A 40 -3.20 19.57 -1.90
C MET A 40 -2.00 20.48 -2.20
N SER A 41 -1.28 20.92 -1.16
CA SER A 41 -0.05 21.71 -1.31
C SER A 41 1.17 20.88 -1.72
N ALA A 42 1.24 19.59 -1.37
CA ALA A 42 2.25 18.65 -1.87
C ALA A 42 1.91 18.13 -3.28
N GLN A 43 0.61 18.15 -3.65
CA GLN A 43 0.13 18.02 -5.03
C GLN A 43 0.40 19.29 -5.88
N ASN A 44 1.05 20.32 -5.32
CA ASN A 44 1.81 21.29 -6.10
C ASN A 44 3.13 20.68 -6.64
N ILE A 45 3.29 19.35 -6.62
CA ILE A 45 3.90 18.62 -7.74
C ILE A 45 2.89 18.68 -8.88
N GLY A 46 2.88 19.83 -9.54
CA GLY A 46 1.91 20.18 -10.55
C GLY A 46 1.78 19.10 -11.60
N TYR A 47 0.56 18.88 -12.08
CA TYR A 47 0.30 18.19 -13.33
C TYR A 47 1.15 16.92 -13.47
N GLN A 48 0.91 15.93 -12.61
CA GLN A 48 1.61 14.65 -12.60
C GLN A 48 1.78 14.19 -14.06
N SER A 49 2.99 14.37 -14.62
CA SER A 49 3.28 13.98 -15.99
C SER A 49 2.85 12.52 -16.12
N ASN A 50 2.35 12.10 -17.30
CA ASN A 50 2.13 10.69 -17.60
C ASN A 50 3.32 9.82 -17.14
N ASP A 51 4.53 10.37 -17.15
CA ASP A 51 5.75 9.75 -16.66
C ASP A 51 5.68 9.36 -15.18
N SER A 52 5.19 10.22 -14.29
CA SER A 52 5.11 9.92 -12.85
C SER A 52 4.06 8.85 -12.54
N PHE A 53 2.94 8.86 -13.26
CA PHE A 53 1.91 7.82 -13.13
C PHE A 53 2.40 6.47 -13.67
N ASN A 54 3.01 6.46 -14.85
CA ASN A 54 3.59 5.26 -15.45
C ASN A 54 4.76 4.70 -14.62
N ASN A 55 5.58 5.58 -14.03
CA ASN A 55 6.65 5.17 -13.12
C ASN A 55 6.11 4.47 -11.87
N MET A 56 5.02 4.98 -11.28
CA MET A 56 4.40 4.32 -10.13
C MET A 56 3.83 2.94 -10.49
N ILE A 57 3.16 2.81 -11.64
CA ILE A 57 2.69 1.51 -12.15
C ILE A 57 3.87 0.54 -12.31
N LYS A 58 4.96 1.00 -12.91
CA LYS A 58 6.15 0.16 -13.12
C LYS A 58 6.78 -0.27 -11.79
N ILE A 59 6.94 0.64 -10.84
CA ILE A 59 7.45 0.33 -9.50
C ILE A 59 6.58 -0.74 -8.83
N MET A 60 5.26 -0.63 -8.93
CA MET A 60 4.35 -1.64 -8.37
C MET A 60 4.54 -3.00 -9.05
N GLN A 61 4.65 -3.05 -10.38
CA GLN A 61 4.92 -4.29 -11.12
C GLN A 61 6.25 -4.92 -10.73
N ASP A 62 7.32 -4.12 -10.67
CA ASP A 62 8.67 -4.56 -10.34
C ASP A 62 8.79 -5.08 -8.90
N ASN A 63 7.87 -4.67 -8.01
CA ASN A 63 7.83 -5.08 -6.60
C ASN A 63 6.74 -6.11 -6.27
N GLY A 64 6.18 -6.78 -7.29
CA GLY A 64 5.24 -7.90 -7.11
C GLY A 64 3.77 -7.50 -6.93
N PHE A 65 3.42 -6.24 -7.09
CA PHE A 65 2.05 -5.71 -7.04
C PHE A 65 1.45 -5.54 -8.44
N SER A 66 1.63 -6.55 -9.31
CA SER A 66 1.25 -6.45 -10.73
C SER A 66 -0.26 -6.28 -10.94
N ASP A 67 -1.08 -6.93 -10.13
CA ASP A 67 -2.54 -6.85 -10.24
C ASP A 67 -3.06 -5.50 -9.76
N GLU A 68 -2.48 -4.96 -8.69
CA GLU A 68 -2.77 -3.62 -8.18
C GLU A 68 -2.28 -2.54 -9.14
N ALA A 69 -1.15 -2.76 -9.81
CA ALA A 69 -0.66 -1.86 -10.85
C ALA A 69 -1.62 -1.78 -12.04
N LYS A 70 -2.19 -2.92 -12.45
CA LYS A 70 -3.26 -2.97 -13.47
C LYS A 70 -4.54 -2.29 -12.98
N ALA A 71 -4.93 -2.52 -11.73
CA ALA A 71 -6.08 -1.84 -11.14
C ALA A 71 -5.89 -0.31 -11.15
N MET A 72 -4.69 0.18 -10.81
CA MET A 72 -4.33 1.59 -10.90
C MET A 72 -4.40 2.09 -12.34
N GLN A 73 -3.82 1.37 -13.29
CA GLN A 73 -3.85 1.71 -14.72
C GLN A 73 -5.28 1.83 -15.26
N ASN A 74 -6.16 0.91 -14.85
CA ASN A 74 -7.56 0.86 -15.27
C ASN A 74 -8.47 1.79 -14.44
N LYS A 75 -7.93 2.50 -13.45
CA LYS A 75 -8.70 3.30 -12.48
C LYS A 75 -9.78 2.47 -11.77
N ASP A 76 -9.49 1.20 -11.50
CA ASP A 76 -10.39 0.33 -10.74
C ASP A 76 -10.30 0.64 -9.24
N TYR A 77 -11.10 1.62 -8.83
CA TYR A 77 -11.20 2.07 -7.45
C TYR A 77 -11.70 0.98 -6.48
N ASN A 78 -12.47 0.00 -6.95
CA ASN A 78 -12.93 -1.10 -6.09
C ASN A 78 -11.76 -2.01 -5.73
N ALA A 79 -10.96 -2.41 -6.72
CA ALA A 79 -9.78 -3.24 -6.53
C ALA A 79 -8.74 -2.53 -5.66
N MET A 80 -8.49 -1.24 -5.89
CA MET A 80 -7.58 -0.43 -5.06
C MET A 80 -8.05 -0.31 -3.61
N ASN A 81 -9.34 -0.07 -3.37
CA ASN A 81 -9.88 -0.03 -2.01
C ASN A 81 -9.75 -1.39 -1.30
N LYS A 82 -10.05 -2.49 -2.01
CA LYS A 82 -9.90 -3.84 -1.47
C LYS A 82 -8.44 -4.16 -1.11
N PHE A 83 -7.50 -3.78 -1.98
CA PHE A 83 -6.07 -3.90 -1.70
C PHE A 83 -5.68 -3.14 -0.43
N MET A 84 -6.02 -1.86 -0.32
CA MET A 84 -5.70 -1.04 0.86
C MET A 84 -6.31 -1.57 2.16
N ASN A 85 -7.50 -2.17 2.10
CA ASN A 85 -8.14 -2.79 3.26
C ASN A 85 -7.44 -4.09 3.71
N ASN A 86 -6.84 -4.82 2.76
CA ASN A 86 -6.24 -6.13 2.99
C ASN A 86 -4.73 -6.09 3.24
N LEU A 87 -4.09 -4.92 3.14
CA LEU A 87 -2.68 -4.77 3.49
C LEU A 87 -2.44 -5.14 4.96
N SER A 88 -1.49 -6.05 5.18
CA SER A 88 -0.92 -6.27 6.50
C SER A 88 -0.07 -5.06 6.91
N ASP A 89 0.22 -4.92 8.21
CA ASP A 89 1.11 -3.85 8.67
C ASP A 89 2.53 -3.99 8.09
N ASP A 90 2.98 -5.22 7.85
CA ASP A 90 4.30 -5.49 7.25
C ASP A 90 4.31 -5.15 5.76
N ASP A 91 3.25 -5.47 5.01
CA ASP A 91 3.15 -5.09 3.60
C ASP A 91 3.00 -3.58 3.43
N TYR A 92 2.30 -2.92 4.36
CA TYR A 92 2.24 -1.46 4.40
C TYR A 92 3.62 -0.83 4.62
N LYS A 93 4.45 -1.40 5.52
CA LYS A 93 5.84 -0.95 5.71
C LYS A 93 6.70 -1.16 4.46
N LYS A 94 6.60 -2.34 3.82
CA LYS A 94 7.30 -2.59 2.54
C LYS A 94 6.92 -1.56 1.48
N MET A 95 5.65 -1.18 1.41
CA MET A 95 5.21 -0.12 0.48
C MET A 95 5.86 1.22 0.81
N ILE A 96 5.98 1.59 2.10
CA ILE A 96 6.71 2.80 2.52
C ILE A 96 8.16 2.74 2.05
N ASP A 97 8.84 1.62 2.26
CA ASP A 97 10.25 1.45 1.86
C ASP A 97 10.43 1.55 0.35
N ILE A 98 9.54 0.92 -0.42
CA ILE A 98 9.53 1.02 -1.88
C ILE A 98 9.35 2.48 -2.31
N MET A 99 8.39 3.20 -1.74
CA MET A 99 8.16 4.62 -2.06
C MET A 99 9.39 5.47 -1.72
N GLN A 100 10.00 5.25 -0.56
CA GLN A 100 11.19 5.96 -0.11
C GLN A 100 12.36 5.74 -1.08
N ASN A 101 12.60 4.50 -1.50
CA ASN A 101 13.73 4.10 -2.34
C ASN A 101 13.56 4.50 -3.81
N ASN A 102 12.35 4.80 -4.26
CA ASN A 102 12.05 5.14 -5.66
C ASN A 102 11.79 6.64 -5.88
N GLY A 103 12.29 7.50 -4.99
CA GLY A 103 12.18 8.96 -5.14
C GLY A 103 10.86 9.56 -4.65
N TYR A 104 9.98 8.76 -4.05
CA TYR A 104 8.71 9.20 -3.46
C TYR A 104 8.83 9.38 -1.93
N GLY A 105 9.99 9.83 -1.44
CA GLY A 105 10.26 9.91 0.00
C GLY A 105 9.32 10.82 0.79
N SER A 106 8.84 11.91 0.18
CA SER A 106 7.80 12.75 0.79
C SER A 106 6.48 11.99 1.00
N MET A 107 6.13 11.10 0.08
CA MET A 107 4.93 10.25 0.19
C MET A 107 5.16 9.11 1.20
N ALA A 108 6.35 8.51 1.23
CA ALA A 108 6.73 7.50 2.21
C ALA A 108 6.63 8.05 3.65
N LYS A 109 7.22 9.21 3.92
CA LYS A 109 7.14 9.89 5.23
C LYS A 109 5.71 10.22 5.63
N MET A 110 4.87 10.59 4.68
CA MET A 110 3.44 10.79 4.93
C MET A 110 2.76 9.47 5.32
N MET A 111 2.96 8.40 4.56
CA MET A 111 2.40 7.07 4.85
C MET A 111 2.81 6.57 6.23
N GLU A 112 4.06 6.81 6.62
CA GLU A 112 4.57 6.51 7.96
C GLU A 112 3.85 7.33 9.05
N THR A 113 3.73 8.65 8.84
CA THR A 113 3.09 9.57 9.82
C THR A 113 1.60 9.31 9.99
N VAL A 114 0.88 9.05 8.90
CA VAL A 114 -0.57 8.80 8.90
C VAL A 114 -0.86 7.41 9.48
N GLY A 115 -0.04 6.42 9.11
CA GLY A 115 -0.21 5.02 9.47
C GLY A 115 -1.33 4.32 8.67
N ARG A 116 -1.22 3.00 8.52
CA ARG A 116 -2.07 2.17 7.65
C ARG A 116 -3.56 2.46 7.81
N GLY A 117 -4.08 2.36 9.03
CA GLY A 117 -5.52 2.48 9.26
C GLY A 117 -6.11 3.86 8.98
N ASN A 118 -5.34 4.94 9.15
CA ASN A 118 -5.80 6.28 8.78
C ASN A 118 -5.61 6.53 7.28
N MET A 119 -4.60 5.90 6.68
CA MET A 119 -4.35 5.96 5.24
C MET A 119 -5.48 5.30 4.45
N THR A 120 -5.97 4.14 4.92
CA THR A 120 -7.14 3.46 4.35
C THR A 120 -8.39 4.35 4.40
N LYS A 121 -8.65 4.99 5.55
CA LYS A 121 -9.79 5.93 5.70
C LYS A 121 -9.66 7.14 4.79
N MET A 122 -8.47 7.72 4.73
CA MET A 122 -8.19 8.85 3.85
C MET A 122 -8.40 8.49 2.37
N HIS A 123 -7.98 7.29 1.96
CA HIS A 123 -8.21 6.80 0.61
C HIS A 123 -9.71 6.65 0.30
N GLN A 124 -10.47 6.11 1.25
CA GLN A 124 -11.93 5.99 1.21
C GLN A 124 -12.64 7.34 1.07
N ASP A 125 -12.31 8.30 1.95
CA ASP A 125 -12.85 9.66 1.93
C ASP A 125 -12.59 10.36 0.59
N MET A 126 -11.39 10.19 0.01
CA MET A 126 -11.03 10.76 -1.30
C MET A 126 -11.81 10.16 -2.46
N MET A 127 -12.22 8.90 -2.35
CA MET A 127 -13.07 8.24 -3.35
C MET A 127 -14.57 8.49 -3.12
N GLY A 128 -14.93 9.18 -2.03
CA GLY A 128 -16.31 9.38 -1.62
C GLY A 128 -17.01 8.08 -1.21
N ARG A 129 -16.28 7.15 -0.58
CA ARG A 129 -16.71 5.79 -0.28
C ARG A 129 -16.40 5.36 1.13
#